data_AF-A0A939HS50-F1
#
_entry.id   AF-A0A939HS50-F1
#
_cell.length_a   1.000
_cell.length_b   1.000
_cell.length_c   1.000
_cell.angle_alpha   90.00
_cell.angle_beta   90.00
_cell.angle_gamma   90.00
#
_symmetry.space_group_name_H-M   'P 1'
#
loop_
_entity.id
_entity.type
_entity.pdbx_description
1 polymer ?
#
loop_
_entity_poly.entity_id
_entity_poly.type
_entity_poly.pdbx_seq_one_letter_code
_entity_poly.pdbx_strand_id
1 'polypeptide(L)' 'MSSLTLSPAQSDAEIWENLKGAIASSSGFERWRSERSADAEIQSLSKEQQVRIYLRETLETLAY' A
#
# COMPACT_ATOMS: atom_id res chain seq x y z
N MET A 1 17.57 -15.94 27.26
CA MET A 1 16.44 -16.15 26.33
C MET A 1 16.74 -15.33 25.09
N SER A 2 16.67 -15.94 23.92
CA SER A 2 17.35 -15.48 22.69
C SER A 2 16.86 -14.13 22.18
N SER A 3 17.79 -13.20 21.98
CA SER A 3 17.58 -11.94 21.28
C SER A 3 17.36 -12.22 19.79
N LEU A 4 16.18 -11.95 19.27
CA LEU A 4 15.90 -12.05 17.83
C LEU A 4 16.60 -10.88 17.13
N THR A 5 17.80 -11.11 16.60
CA THR A 5 18.44 -10.20 15.65
C THR A 5 17.69 -10.31 14.33
N LEU A 6 16.65 -9.49 14.15
CA LEU A 6 15.95 -9.31 12.88
C LEU A 6 16.97 -8.86 11.82
N SER A 7 17.08 -9.63 10.75
CA SER A 7 17.92 -9.28 9.60
C SER A 7 17.32 -8.06 8.89
N PRO A 8 18.12 -7.15 8.29
CA PRO A 8 17.61 -5.94 7.63
C PRO A 8 16.50 -6.18 6.59
N ALA A 9 16.60 -7.28 5.83
CA ALA A 9 15.56 -7.66 4.88
C ALA A 9 14.24 -8.09 5.53
N GLN A 10 14.29 -8.65 6.75
CA GLN A 10 13.11 -9.06 7.51
C GLN A 10 12.44 -7.83 8.14
N SER A 11 13.21 -6.82 8.56
CA SER A 11 12.67 -5.53 8.98
C SER A 11 12.03 -4.77 7.83
N ASP A 12 12.61 -4.79 6.62
CA ASP A 12 12.04 -4.09 5.46
C ASP A 12 10.69 -4.69 5.05
N ALA A 13 10.56 -6.02 5.10
CA ALA A 13 9.30 -6.71 4.85
C ALA A 13 8.23 -6.32 5.89
N GLU A 14 8.59 -6.29 7.17
CA GLU A 14 7.69 -5.89 8.26
C GLU A 14 7.27 -4.42 8.13
N ILE A 15 8.21 -3.53 7.81
CA ILE A 15 7.94 -2.11 7.53
C ILE A 15 6.97 -1.98 6.36
N TRP A 16 7.18 -2.74 5.27
CA TRP A 16 6.30 -2.75 4.11
C TRP A 16 4.89 -3.23 4.46
N GLU A 17 4.74 -4.31 5.22
CA GLU A 17 3.43 -4.80 5.65
C GLU A 17 2.69 -3.76 6.50
N ASN A 18 3.38 -3.13 7.45
CA ASN A 18 2.79 -2.09 8.29
C ASN A 18 2.37 -0.87 7.47
N LEU A 19 3.21 -0.41 6.54
CA LEU A 19 2.91 0.71 5.65
C LEU A 19 1.70 0.39 4.75
N LYS A 20 1.67 -0.80 4.14
CA LYS A 20 0.53 -1.27 3.35
C LYS A 20 -0.75 -1.21 4.16
N GLY A 21 -0.73 -1.73 5.39
CA GLY A 21 -1.88 -1.72 6.30
C GLY A 21 -2.38 -0.31 6.62
N ALA A 22 -1.46 0.62 6.92
CA ALA A 22 -1.79 2.02 7.21
C ALA A 22 -2.41 2.74 6.00
N ILE A 23 -1.85 2.56 4.80
CA ILE A 23 -2.41 3.16 3.57
C ILE A 23 -3.78 2.56 3.27
N ALA A 24 -3.88 1.23 3.35
CA ALA A 24 -5.09 0.48 3.07
C ALA A 24 -6.28 0.80 4.00
N SER A 25 -6.03 1.43 5.14
CA SER A 25 -7.03 1.90 6.11
C SER A 25 -7.19 3.42 6.11
N SER A 26 -6.46 4.13 5.25
CA SER A 26 -6.55 5.57 5.14
C SER A 26 -7.77 6.00 4.32
N SER A 27 -8.37 7.13 4.71
CA SER A 27 -9.53 7.69 4.00
C SER A 27 -9.21 8.10 2.56
N GLY A 28 -7.96 8.50 2.27
CA GLY A 28 -7.50 8.80 0.92
C GLY A 28 -7.55 7.58 -0.01
N PHE A 29 -7.06 6.44 0.47
CA PHE A 29 -7.08 5.19 -0.29
C PHE A 29 -8.52 4.67 -0.47
N GLU A 30 -9.35 4.72 0.58
CA GLU A 30 -10.75 4.29 0.49
C GLU A 30 -11.53 5.11 -0.53
N ARG A 31 -11.35 6.44 -0.52
CA ARG A 31 -11.96 7.34 -1.50
C ARG A 31 -11.47 7.04 -2.91
N TRP A 32 -10.16 6.94 -3.10
CA TRP A 32 -9.54 6.61 -4.39
C TRP A 32 -10.07 5.30 -4.97
N ARG A 33 -10.22 4.26 -4.14
CA ARG A 33 -10.78 2.97 -4.55
C ARG A 33 -12.27 3.07 -4.88
N SER A 34 -13.03 3.88 -4.13
CA SER A 34 -14.45 4.11 -4.38
C SER A 34 -14.70 4.87 -5.68
N GLU A 35 -13.88 5.86 -6.01
CA GLU A 35 -13.95 6.60 -7.28
C GLU A 35 -13.67 5.67 -8.49
N ARG A 36 -12.96 4.57 -8.26
CA ARG A 36 -12.64 3.53 -9.25
C ARG A 36 -13.50 2.27 -9.10
N SER A 37 -14.67 2.34 -8.46
CA SER A 37 -15.53 1.17 -8.27
C SER A 37 -16.04 0.56 -9.59
N ALA A 38 -16.11 1.37 -10.66
CA ALA A 38 -16.49 0.93 -12.00
C ALA A 38 -15.32 0.34 -12.82
N ASP A 39 -14.09 0.51 -12.35
CA ASP A 39 -12.89 -0.02 -13.00
C ASP A 39 -12.69 -1.48 -12.57
N ALA A 40 -13.24 -2.40 -13.37
CA ALA A 40 -13.18 -3.83 -13.10
C ALA A 40 -11.75 -4.35 -13.03
N GLU A 41 -10.80 -3.73 -13.75
CA GLU A 41 -9.39 -4.13 -13.69
C GLU A 41 -8.83 -3.79 -12.31
N ILE A 42 -8.98 -2.55 -11.85
CA ILE A 42 -8.53 -2.13 -10.50
C ILE A 42 -9.20 -2.95 -9.39
N GLN A 43 -10.51 -3.20 -9.50
CA GLN A 43 -11.24 -3.96 -8.47
C GLN A 43 -10.87 -5.45 -8.44
N SER A 44 -10.39 -6.02 -9.55
CA SER A 44 -9.92 -7.41 -9.62
C SER A 44 -8.53 -7.61 -8.99
N LEU A 45 -7.77 -6.53 -8.81
CA LEU A 45 -6.42 -6.57 -8.25
C LEU A 45 -6.43 -6.89 -6.76
N SER A 46 -5.34 -7.50 -6.30
CA SER A 46 -5.09 -7.63 -4.86
C SER A 46 -4.96 -6.27 -4.19
N LYS A 47 -5.24 -6.23 -2.88
CA LYS A 47 -5.09 -5.01 -2.08
C LYS A 47 -3.67 -4.43 -2.16
N GLU A 48 -2.65 -5.29 -2.26
CA GLU A 48 -1.26 -4.85 -2.43
C GLU A 48 -1.05 -4.12 -3.77
N GLN A 49 -1.57 -4.68 -4.87
CA GLN A 49 -1.47 -4.05 -6.18
C GLN A 49 -2.21 -2.72 -6.22
N GLN A 50 -3.40 -2.65 -5.61
CA GLN A 50 -4.15 -1.40 -5.49
C GLN A 50 -3.36 -0.34 -4.69
N VAL A 51 -2.75 -0.72 -3.56
CA VAL A 51 -1.90 0.17 -2.75
C VAL A 51 -0.70 0.69 -3.56
N ARG A 52 -0.07 -0.17 -4.37
CA ARG A 52 1.05 0.24 -5.24
C ARG A 52 0.63 1.25 -6.31
N ILE A 53 -0.54 1.07 -6.92
CA ILE A 53 -1.07 2.00 -7.93
C ILE A 53 -1.41 3.35 -7.27
N TYR A 54 -2.11 3.32 -6.13
CA TYR A 54 -2.42 4.53 -5.35
C TYR A 54 -1.15 5.31 -4.99
N LEU A 55 -0.11 4.63 -4.49
CA LEU A 55 1.17 5.26 -4.19
C LEU A 55 1.82 5.87 -5.44
N ARG A 56 1.81 5.17 -6.57
CA ARG A 56 2.35 5.70 -7.83
C ARG A 56 1.64 6.99 -8.24
N GLU A 57 0.31 6.97 -8.31
CA GLU A 57 -0.48 8.13 -8.76
C GLU A 57 -0.33 9.33 -7.79
N THR A 58 -0.31 9.08 -6.48
CA THR A 58 -0.14 10.13 -5.47
C THR A 58 1.26 10.74 -5.49
N LEU A 59 2.30 9.95 -5.72
CA LEU A 59 3.68 10.44 -5.83
C LEU A 59 3.91 11.20 -7.13
N GLU A 60 3.30 10.77 -8.25
CA GLU A 60 3.34 11.50 -9.52
C GLU A 60 2.71 12.90 -9.39
N THR A 61 1.67 13.02 -8.57
CA THR A 61 0.99 14.30 -8.31
C THR A 61 1.85 15.27 -7.47
N LEU A 62 2.81 14.76 -6.69
CA LEU A 62 3.71 15.57 -5.83
C LEU A 62 5.05 15.89 -6.49
N ALA A 63 5.38 15.26 -7.62
CA ALA A 63 6.64 15.46 -8.35
C ALA A 63 6.59 16.60 -9.38
N TYR A 64 5.49 17.35 -9.41
CA TYR A 64 5.23 18.48 -10.30
C TYR A 64 5.28 19.79 -9.53
#